data_AF-A0A8K0XKF1-F1
#
_entry.id   AF-A0A8K0XKF1-F1
#
_cell.length_a   1.000
_cell.length_b   1.000
_cell.length_c   1.000
_cell.angle_alpha   90.00
_cell.angle_beta   90.00
_cell.angle_gamma   90.00
#
_symmetry.space_group_name_H-M   'P 1'
#
loop_
_entity.id
_entity.type
_entity.pdbx_description
1 polymer ?
#
loop_
_entity_poly.entity_id
_entity_poly.type
_entity_poly.pdbx_seq_one_letter_code
_entity_poly.pdbx_strand_id
1 'polypeptide(L)'
;MSHSGQAAIIPSAVRYELAEFLSIRQTEGRCLITNDTEPTPNTVQMVPTDTEVKRRRASRIEYALGIPYGSFDFLSTSNLFFLSPNMHKAFNSGGWVLLPATEDLQAMKKHFDAAEERDYDEAKPTKSHFTDYKEVFKDRREFTYRLLPQAWFDRNFQIHRRNDEYDGSTEAGYSAPAAEYTSYDVRLKAGVARFPELRSHVNPFMVLIRTGETLDKARLKYRAEYVPLDMRADVSLVEKLYRPFKVEEWAKEWAKASRRAAGVA
;
A
#
# COMPACT_ATOMS: atom_id res chain seq x y z
N MET A 1 -1.75 12.77 23.04
CA MET A 1 -2.95 13.11 22.24
C MET A 1 -3.17 12.01 21.22
N SER A 2 -4.14 11.10 21.43
CA SER A 2 -4.45 10.05 20.46
C SER A 2 -5.46 10.60 19.45
N HIS A 3 -5.03 10.85 18.22
CA HIS A 3 -5.97 11.03 17.12
C HIS A 3 -6.65 9.68 16.88
N SER A 4 -7.87 9.52 17.40
CA SER A 4 -8.77 8.47 16.92
C SER A 4 -9.08 8.80 15.47
N GLY A 5 -8.34 8.22 14.54
CA GLY A 5 -8.64 8.32 13.12
C GLY A 5 -10.04 7.78 12.90
N GLN A 6 -11.01 8.67 12.69
CA GLN A 6 -12.31 8.28 12.18
C GLN A 6 -12.03 7.57 10.85
N ALA A 7 -12.47 6.31 10.75
CA ALA A 7 -12.40 5.59 9.50
C ALA A 7 -13.16 6.44 8.46
N ALA A 8 -12.48 6.82 7.38
CA ALA A 8 -13.13 7.52 6.28
C ALA A 8 -14.33 6.68 5.83
N ILE A 9 -15.52 7.27 5.82
CA ILE A 9 -16.72 6.61 5.30
C ILE A 9 -16.53 6.51 3.79
N ILE A 10 -16.10 5.33 3.33
CA ILE A 10 -15.96 5.05 1.90
C ILE A 10 -17.37 4.90 1.33
N PRO A 11 -17.74 5.68 0.28
CA PRO A 11 -19.06 5.62 -0.33
C PRO A 11 -19.44 4.20 -0.76
N SER A 12 -20.73 3.85 -0.65
CA SER A 12 -21.23 2.53 -1.03
C SER A 12 -20.91 2.17 -2.49
N ALA A 13 -21.02 3.12 -3.42
CA ALA A 13 -20.69 2.91 -4.83
C ALA A 13 -19.25 2.40 -5.05
N VAL A 14 -18.27 3.00 -4.36
CA VAL A 14 -16.85 2.57 -4.42
C VAL A 14 -16.68 1.17 -3.84
N ARG A 15 -17.45 0.82 -2.80
CA ARG A 15 -17.45 -0.53 -2.24
C ARG A 15 -18.00 -1.55 -3.24
N TYR A 16 -19.04 -1.20 -3.99
CA TYR A 16 -19.60 -2.07 -5.03
C TYR A 16 -18.63 -2.28 -6.19
N GLU A 17 -18.00 -1.22 -6.71
CA GLU A 17 -16.97 -1.36 -7.77
C GLU A 17 -15.78 -2.21 -7.30
N LEU A 18 -15.35 -2.01 -6.06
CA LEU A 18 -14.28 -2.80 -5.46
C LEU A 18 -14.71 -4.27 -5.29
N ALA A 19 -15.94 -4.51 -4.82
CA ALA A 19 -16.47 -5.86 -4.68
C ALA A 19 -16.64 -6.55 -6.04
N GLU A 20 -17.12 -5.84 -7.06
CA GLU A 20 -17.28 -6.36 -8.42
C GLU A 20 -15.91 -6.71 -9.02
N PHE A 21 -14.93 -5.81 -8.91
CA PHE A 21 -13.55 -6.06 -9.36
C PHE A 21 -12.91 -7.26 -8.67
N LEU A 22 -13.23 -7.48 -7.38
CA LEU A 22 -12.67 -8.58 -6.58
C LEU A 22 -13.47 -9.88 -6.65
N SER A 23 -14.76 -9.84 -7.00
CA SER A 23 -15.60 -11.03 -7.23
C SER A 23 -15.07 -11.88 -8.38
N ILE A 24 -14.42 -11.24 -9.36
CA ILE A 24 -13.75 -11.92 -10.47
C ILE A 24 -12.49 -12.69 -9.98
N ARG A 25 -11.97 -12.44 -8.77
CA ARG A 25 -10.61 -12.80 -8.36
C ARG A 25 -10.47 -13.41 -6.96
N GLN A 26 -11.50 -14.11 -6.46
CA GLN A 26 -11.46 -14.93 -5.22
C GLN A 26 -11.12 -14.19 -3.91
N THR A 27 -10.99 -12.86 -3.91
CA THR A 27 -10.67 -12.05 -2.71
C THR A 27 -11.88 -11.31 -2.14
N GLU A 28 -13.09 -11.71 -2.54
CA GLU A 28 -14.41 -11.17 -2.16
C GLU A 28 -14.51 -10.71 -0.70
N GLY A 29 -14.20 -9.44 -0.45
CA GLY A 29 -14.30 -8.85 0.88
C GLY A 29 -13.48 -9.57 1.96
N ARG A 30 -12.48 -10.38 1.59
CA ARG A 30 -11.64 -11.13 2.55
C ARG A 30 -10.53 -10.25 3.11
N CYS A 31 -10.20 -10.46 4.38
CA CYS A 31 -9.04 -9.84 4.99
C CYS A 31 -7.77 -10.29 4.27
N LEU A 32 -6.99 -9.35 3.72
CA LEU A 32 -5.77 -9.65 2.97
C LEU A 32 -4.80 -10.52 3.79
N ILE A 33 -4.71 -10.30 5.10
CA ILE A 33 -3.74 -10.97 5.98
C ILE A 33 -4.22 -12.34 6.47
N THR A 34 -5.46 -12.45 6.93
CA THR A 34 -6.00 -13.70 7.50
C THR A 34 -6.76 -14.56 6.49
N ASN A 35 -7.01 -14.05 5.28
CA ASN A 35 -7.84 -14.69 4.25
C ASN A 35 -9.27 -15.02 4.71
N ASP A 36 -9.73 -14.36 5.77
CA ASP A 36 -11.03 -14.63 6.40
C ASP A 36 -12.08 -13.59 5.98
N THR A 37 -13.33 -14.04 5.93
CA THR A 37 -14.53 -13.21 5.74
C THR A 37 -15.16 -12.80 7.07
N GLU A 38 -14.80 -13.47 8.16
CA GLU A 38 -15.33 -13.20 9.49
C GLU A 38 -14.23 -12.84 10.52
N PRO A 39 -14.44 -11.84 11.37
CA PRO A 39 -15.52 -10.84 11.28
C PRO A 39 -15.39 -10.00 9.99
N THR A 40 -16.51 -9.41 9.53
CA THR A 40 -16.57 -8.67 8.26
C THR A 40 -15.41 -7.68 8.13
N PRO A 41 -14.54 -7.85 7.11
CA PRO A 41 -13.39 -6.98 6.92
C PRO A 41 -13.78 -5.54 6.62
N ASN A 42 -12.99 -4.61 7.16
CA ASN A 42 -13.08 -3.19 6.84
C ASN A 42 -12.34 -2.89 5.55
N THR A 43 -12.87 -1.97 4.75
CA THR A 43 -12.12 -1.35 3.66
C THR A 43 -11.14 -0.33 4.24
N VAL A 44 -9.88 -0.42 3.83
CA VAL A 44 -8.76 0.37 4.33
C VAL A 44 -8.06 1.04 3.16
N GLN A 45 -7.67 2.31 3.35
CA GLN A 45 -6.83 3.04 2.39
C GLN A 45 -5.35 2.75 2.66
N MET A 46 -4.59 2.42 1.62
CA MET A 46 -3.13 2.29 1.72
C MET A 46 -2.50 3.66 2.00
N VAL A 47 -2.89 4.67 1.23
CA VAL A 47 -2.57 6.09 1.47
C VAL A 47 -3.82 6.77 2.04
N PRO A 48 -3.84 7.10 3.35
CA PRO A 48 -5.03 7.67 3.98
C PRO A 48 -5.27 9.12 3.57
N THR A 49 -6.55 9.50 3.50
CA THR A 49 -6.97 10.90 3.34
C THR A 49 -7.04 11.60 4.70
N ASP A 50 -6.07 12.44 5.03
CA ASP A 50 -6.16 13.35 6.19
C ASP A 50 -6.58 14.75 5.68
N THR A 51 -7.62 15.35 6.26
CA THR A 51 -8.40 16.48 5.70
C THR A 51 -7.63 17.80 5.61
N GLU A 52 -6.73 18.10 6.55
CA GLU A 52 -5.99 19.37 6.55
C GLU A 52 -4.58 19.24 5.94
N VAL A 53 -3.97 18.07 6.14
CA VAL A 53 -2.71 17.66 5.48
C VAL A 53 -2.94 17.31 3.98
N LYS A 54 -4.22 17.22 3.56
CA LYS A 54 -4.70 16.73 2.26
C LYS A 54 -4.00 17.35 1.07
N ARG A 55 -3.97 18.68 0.97
CA ARG A 55 -3.48 19.35 -0.26
C ARG A 55 -1.98 19.22 -0.43
N ARG A 56 -1.20 19.59 0.60
CA ARG A 56 0.27 19.54 0.51
C ARG A 56 0.80 18.12 0.35
N ARG A 57 0.13 17.14 0.97
CA ARG A 57 0.47 15.72 0.80
C ARG A 57 0.07 15.22 -0.59
N ALA A 58 -1.16 15.49 -1.04
CA ALA A 58 -1.63 15.09 -2.35
C ALA A 58 -0.70 15.63 -3.44
N SER A 59 -0.34 16.92 -3.42
CA SER A 59 0.52 17.49 -4.46
C SER A 59 1.92 16.88 -4.52
N ARG A 60 2.49 16.49 -3.37
CA ARG A 60 3.77 15.75 -3.35
C ARG A 60 3.64 14.38 -3.99
N ILE A 61 2.55 13.67 -3.67
CA ILE A 61 2.26 12.37 -4.23
C ILE A 61 2.02 12.50 -5.74
N GLU A 62 1.19 13.43 -6.17
CA GLU A 62 0.88 13.67 -7.58
C GLU A 62 2.14 13.98 -8.39
N TYR A 63 2.98 14.88 -7.87
CA TYR A 63 4.26 15.19 -8.49
C TYR A 63 5.14 13.94 -8.58
N ALA A 64 5.39 13.24 -7.47
CA ALA A 64 6.26 12.07 -7.44
C ALA A 64 5.72 10.88 -8.28
N LEU A 65 4.41 10.81 -8.51
CA LEU A 65 3.77 9.82 -9.37
C LEU A 65 3.64 10.25 -10.84
N GLY A 66 4.07 11.47 -11.17
CA GLY A 66 4.01 12.00 -12.53
C GLY A 66 2.58 12.25 -13.05
N ILE A 67 1.61 12.45 -12.15
CA ILE A 67 0.21 12.70 -12.52
C ILE A 67 -0.17 14.18 -12.37
N PRO A 68 -1.25 14.65 -13.02
CA PRO A 68 -1.71 16.02 -12.90
C PRO A 68 -2.02 16.47 -11.46
N TYR A 69 -1.89 17.77 -11.21
CA TYR A 69 -2.27 18.37 -9.94
C TYR A 69 -3.77 18.21 -9.68
N GLY A 70 -4.12 17.79 -8.46
CA GLY A 70 -5.49 17.55 -8.03
C GLY A 70 -6.13 16.28 -8.59
N SER A 71 -5.39 15.42 -9.31
CA SER A 71 -5.92 14.20 -9.90
C SER A 71 -5.69 12.94 -9.08
N PHE A 72 -5.02 13.01 -7.92
CA PHE A 72 -4.84 11.83 -7.08
C PHE A 72 -6.15 11.45 -6.38
N ASP A 73 -6.72 10.33 -6.80
CA ASP A 73 -7.91 9.77 -6.19
C ASP A 73 -7.57 8.81 -5.04
N PHE A 74 -7.76 9.29 -3.81
CA PHE A 74 -7.56 8.50 -2.60
C PHE A 74 -8.58 7.36 -2.44
N LEU A 75 -9.70 7.39 -3.16
CA LEU A 75 -10.74 6.37 -3.12
C LEU A 75 -10.64 5.38 -4.29
N SER A 76 -9.62 5.52 -5.14
CA SER A 76 -9.36 4.56 -6.21
C SER A 76 -9.18 3.16 -5.64
N THR A 77 -9.71 2.15 -6.33
CA THR A 77 -9.52 0.73 -5.98
C THR A 77 -8.04 0.36 -5.85
N SER A 78 -7.16 0.96 -6.64
CA SER A 78 -5.70 0.80 -6.53
C SER A 78 -5.10 1.26 -5.20
N ASN A 79 -5.86 1.96 -4.36
CA ASN A 79 -5.49 2.44 -3.03
C ASN A 79 -6.30 1.77 -1.90
N LEU A 80 -7.22 0.85 -2.22
CA LEU A 80 -8.13 0.24 -1.25
C LEU A 80 -7.88 -1.27 -1.11
N PHE A 81 -8.05 -1.79 0.10
CA PHE A 81 -7.97 -3.22 0.38
C PHE A 81 -8.75 -3.57 1.66
N PHE A 82 -8.95 -4.85 1.92
CA PHE A 82 -9.75 -5.32 3.05
C PHE A 82 -8.88 -5.87 4.18
N LEU A 83 -9.20 -5.50 5.41
CA LEU A 83 -8.56 -6.01 6.62
C LEU A 83 -9.59 -6.30 7.71
N SER A 84 -9.40 -7.40 8.44
CA SER A 84 -10.17 -7.63 9.67
C SER A 84 -9.94 -6.48 10.66
N PRO A 85 -10.90 -6.20 11.58
CA PRO A 85 -10.78 -5.07 12.52
C PRO A 85 -9.46 -5.04 13.31
N ASN A 86 -8.98 -6.21 13.74
CA ASN A 86 -7.71 -6.32 14.47
C ASN A 86 -6.50 -6.00 13.57
N MET A 87 -6.49 -6.49 12.33
CA MET A 87 -5.42 -6.22 11.38
C MET A 87 -5.42 -4.76 10.92
N HIS A 88 -6.61 -4.17 10.73
CA HIS A 88 -6.77 -2.74 10.43
C HIS A 88 -6.22 -1.86 11.56
N LYS A 89 -6.56 -2.17 12.82
CA LYS A 89 -6.01 -1.45 13.98
C LYS A 89 -4.49 -1.52 14.02
N ALA A 90 -3.92 -2.72 13.82
CA ALA A 90 -2.48 -2.92 13.79
C ALA A 90 -1.81 -2.19 12.60
N PHE A 91 -2.45 -2.16 11.44
CA PHE A 91 -1.96 -1.41 10.28
C PHE A 91 -1.91 0.10 10.55
N ASN A 92 -2.96 0.66 11.15
CA ASN A 92 -3.04 2.09 11.46
C ASN A 92 -2.00 2.52 12.51
N SER A 93 -1.69 1.65 13.47
CA SER A 93 -0.63 1.91 14.47
C SER A 93 0.79 1.67 13.95
N GLY A 94 0.96 1.29 12.68
CA GLY A 94 2.27 0.97 12.09
C GLY A 94 2.85 -0.35 12.62
N GLY A 95 2.01 -1.28 13.07
CA GLY A 95 2.42 -2.59 13.57
C GLY A 95 2.95 -3.52 12.51
N TRP A 96 2.59 -3.30 11.24
CA TRP A 96 3.10 -4.03 10.08
C TRP A 96 2.97 -3.18 8.81
N VAL A 97 3.70 -3.57 7.77
CA VAL A 97 3.65 -2.98 6.44
C VAL A 97 3.72 -4.06 5.36
N LEU A 98 3.34 -3.73 4.13
CA LEU A 98 3.55 -4.60 2.97
C LEU A 98 4.85 -4.21 2.27
N LEU A 99 5.57 -5.21 1.80
CA LEU A 99 6.77 -5.04 0.97
C LEU A 99 6.46 -5.61 -0.41
N PRO A 100 6.48 -4.79 -1.49
CA PRO A 100 6.32 -5.30 -2.84
C PRO A 100 7.34 -6.39 -3.20
N ALA A 101 7.01 -7.21 -4.18
CA ALA A 101 7.96 -8.15 -4.77
C ALA A 101 9.21 -7.40 -5.28
N THR A 102 10.36 -8.07 -5.24
CA THR A 102 11.65 -7.45 -5.64
C THR A 102 11.58 -6.93 -7.07
N GLU A 103 10.96 -7.66 -7.99
CA GLU A 103 10.74 -7.22 -9.38
C GLU A 103 9.94 -5.91 -9.49
N ASP A 104 8.90 -5.73 -8.67
CA ASP A 104 8.10 -4.50 -8.65
C ASP A 104 8.91 -3.33 -8.11
N LEU A 105 9.74 -3.57 -7.08
CA LEU A 105 10.67 -2.57 -6.57
C LEU A 105 11.70 -2.15 -7.64
N GLN A 106 12.21 -3.10 -8.42
CA GLN A 106 13.15 -2.80 -9.51
C GLN A 106 12.47 -2.04 -10.66
N ALA A 107 11.22 -2.36 -10.99
CA ALA A 107 10.43 -1.62 -11.98
C ALA A 107 10.23 -0.16 -11.54
N MET A 108 9.85 0.05 -10.27
CA MET A 108 9.75 1.40 -9.69
C MET A 108 11.10 2.12 -9.67
N LYS A 109 12.20 1.41 -9.37
CA LYS A 109 13.55 1.99 -9.42
C LYS A 109 13.88 2.52 -10.81
N LYS A 110 13.70 1.71 -11.85
CA LYS A 110 13.94 2.13 -13.24
C LYS A 110 13.10 3.35 -13.62
N HIS A 111 11.85 3.40 -13.14
CA HIS A 111 10.98 4.54 -13.35
C HIS A 111 11.55 5.84 -12.73
N PHE A 112 12.03 5.78 -11.49
CA PHE A 112 12.63 6.95 -10.83
C PHE A 112 13.99 7.33 -11.42
N ASP A 113 14.85 6.35 -11.74
CA ASP A 113 16.15 6.61 -12.37
C ASP A 113 15.99 7.33 -13.73
N ALA A 114 15.03 6.90 -14.55
CA ALA A 114 14.76 7.51 -15.86
C ALA A 114 14.28 8.97 -15.78
N ALA A 115 13.82 9.41 -14.61
CA ALA A 115 13.47 10.81 -14.38
C ALA A 115 14.68 11.66 -13.96
N GLU A 116 15.68 11.08 -13.30
CA GLU A 116 16.93 11.77 -12.93
C GLU A 116 17.78 12.10 -14.17
N GLU A 117 17.70 11.27 -15.21
CA GLU A 117 18.44 11.48 -16.47
C GLU A 117 17.86 12.59 -17.36
N ARG A 118 16.65 13.08 -17.07
CA ARG A 118 16.01 14.14 -17.88
C ARG A 118 16.56 15.49 -17.47
N ASP A 119 17.26 16.12 -18.41
CA ASP A 119 17.91 17.41 -18.21
C ASP A 119 16.92 18.49 -17.72
N TYR A 120 17.32 19.24 -16.71
CA TYR A 120 16.45 20.15 -15.96
C TYR A 120 16.05 21.40 -16.76
N ASP A 121 16.78 21.69 -17.85
CA ASP A 121 16.75 22.97 -18.55
C ASP A 121 15.46 23.25 -19.36
N GLU A 122 14.56 22.26 -19.53
CA GLU A 122 13.28 22.45 -20.24
C GLU A 122 12.03 22.23 -19.36
N ALA A 123 12.20 22.10 -18.05
CA ALA A 123 11.10 21.78 -17.15
C ALA A 123 10.06 22.90 -17.07
N LYS A 124 8.96 22.74 -17.80
CA LYS A 124 7.75 23.54 -17.58
C LYS A 124 7.33 23.34 -16.12
N PRO A 125 7.24 24.39 -15.29
CA PRO A 125 6.96 24.27 -13.86
C PRO A 125 5.58 23.67 -13.55
N THR A 126 4.75 23.44 -14.56
CA THR A 126 3.44 22.79 -14.48
C THR A 126 3.47 21.28 -14.69
N LYS A 127 4.60 20.69 -15.11
CA LYS A 127 4.72 19.24 -15.33
C LYS A 127 5.68 18.61 -14.33
N SER A 128 5.33 17.41 -13.87
CA SER A 128 6.28 16.56 -13.16
C SER A 128 7.36 16.06 -14.11
N HIS A 129 8.55 15.81 -13.58
CA HIS A 129 9.66 15.20 -14.31
C HIS A 129 9.50 13.68 -14.41
N PHE A 130 8.74 13.10 -13.48
CA PHE A 130 8.34 11.69 -13.50
C PHE A 130 7.28 11.47 -14.58
N THR A 131 7.31 10.32 -15.25
CA THR A 131 6.20 9.89 -16.10
C THR A 131 5.02 9.44 -15.25
N ASP A 132 3.85 9.26 -15.85
CA ASP A 132 2.71 8.68 -15.13
C ASP A 132 3.08 7.28 -14.62
N TYR A 133 2.98 7.07 -13.31
CA TYR A 133 3.26 5.80 -12.64
C TYR A 133 2.39 4.64 -13.15
N LYS A 134 1.21 4.93 -13.71
CA LYS A 134 0.29 3.91 -14.25
C LYS A 134 0.91 3.17 -15.43
N GLU A 135 1.81 3.81 -16.18
CA GLU A 135 2.51 3.20 -17.30
C GLU A 135 3.47 2.09 -16.86
N VAL A 136 3.97 2.14 -15.62
CA VAL A 136 4.92 1.15 -15.08
C VAL A 136 4.28 -0.24 -14.99
N PHE A 137 2.98 -0.29 -14.68
CA PHE A 137 2.25 -1.54 -14.43
C PHE A 137 0.95 -1.63 -15.24
N LYS A 138 0.86 -0.96 -16.40
CA LYS A 138 -0.38 -0.82 -17.17
C LYS A 138 -1.06 -2.14 -17.53
N ASP A 139 -0.27 -3.20 -17.77
CA ASP A 139 -0.74 -4.52 -18.17
C ASP A 139 -0.97 -5.45 -16.97
N ARG A 140 -0.64 -5.01 -15.75
CA ARG A 140 -0.72 -5.81 -14.52
C ARG A 140 -1.89 -5.34 -13.66
N ARG A 141 -2.72 -6.30 -13.24
CA ARG A 141 -3.90 -6.05 -12.38
C ARG A 141 -3.74 -6.58 -10.96
N GLU A 142 -2.68 -7.32 -10.71
CA GLU A 142 -2.40 -7.95 -9.43
C GLU A 142 -0.90 -8.02 -9.18
N PHE A 143 -0.55 -7.96 -7.91
CA PHE A 143 0.81 -7.85 -7.42
C PHE A 143 1.00 -8.74 -6.20
N THR A 144 2.27 -9.08 -5.98
CA THR A 144 2.69 -9.95 -4.88
C THR A 144 3.39 -9.12 -3.82
N TYR A 145 3.05 -9.40 -2.56
CA TYR A 145 3.55 -8.68 -1.40
C TYR A 145 4.04 -9.64 -0.33
N ARG A 146 5.04 -9.20 0.42
CA ARG A 146 5.51 -9.87 1.63
C ARG A 146 5.08 -9.05 2.84
N LEU A 147 4.61 -9.73 3.88
CA LEU A 147 4.28 -9.08 5.15
C LEU A 147 5.59 -8.75 5.88
N LEU A 148 5.80 -7.47 6.20
CA LEU A 148 6.93 -7.03 7.02
C LEU A 148 6.40 -6.60 8.40
N PRO A 149 6.59 -7.43 9.44
CA PRO A 149 6.22 -7.07 10.80
C PRO A 149 7.07 -5.89 11.31
N GLN A 150 6.47 -5.04 12.15
CA GLN A 150 7.14 -3.92 12.81
C GLN A 150 7.08 -4.08 14.35
N ALA A 151 7.78 -3.21 15.09
CA ALA A 151 8.13 -3.37 16.51
C ALA A 151 6.98 -3.63 17.50
N TRP A 152 5.71 -3.50 17.11
CA TRP A 152 4.58 -3.93 17.94
C TRP A 152 4.49 -5.46 18.12
N PHE A 153 5.18 -6.26 17.30
CA PHE A 153 5.20 -7.73 17.41
C PHE A 153 6.16 -8.29 18.46
N ASP A 154 6.61 -7.47 19.41
CA ASP A 154 7.39 -7.94 20.57
C ASP A 154 6.59 -8.86 21.51
N ARG A 155 5.27 -9.05 21.26
CA ARG A 155 4.41 -10.02 21.95
C ARG A 155 4.11 -11.19 21.03
N ASN A 156 4.07 -12.42 21.59
CA ASN A 156 3.70 -13.69 20.94
C ASN A 156 2.44 -13.58 20.06
N PHE A 157 2.56 -13.05 18.85
CA PHE A 157 1.44 -12.81 17.95
C PHE A 157 1.53 -13.81 16.82
N GLN A 158 0.49 -14.63 16.73
CA GLN A 158 0.30 -15.58 15.66
C GLN A 158 -0.78 -15.06 14.71
N ILE A 159 -0.53 -15.19 13.42
CA ILE A 159 -1.55 -14.96 12.41
C ILE A 159 -2.10 -16.32 12.02
N HIS A 160 -3.38 -16.54 12.33
CA HIS A 160 -4.13 -17.65 11.76
C HIS A 160 -4.66 -17.19 10.41
N ARG A 161 -4.22 -17.85 9.34
CA ARG A 161 -4.67 -17.57 7.98
C ARG A 161 -5.39 -18.79 7.43
N ARG A 162 -6.57 -18.55 6.86
CA ARG A 162 -7.39 -19.57 6.20
C ARG A 162 -6.69 -20.07 4.92
N ASN A 163 -6.60 -21.39 4.77
CA ASN A 163 -5.87 -22.07 3.70
C ASN A 163 -6.66 -22.12 2.39
N ASP A 164 -7.99 -22.16 2.46
CA ASP A 164 -8.85 -22.37 1.30
C ASP A 164 -8.64 -21.27 0.24
N GLU A 165 -8.18 -21.67 -0.94
CA GLU A 165 -8.51 -20.95 -2.18
C GLU A 165 -9.98 -21.25 -2.43
N TYR A 166 -10.86 -20.29 -2.15
CA TYR A 166 -12.28 -20.44 -2.44
C TYR A 166 -12.43 -20.61 -3.95
N ASP A 167 -12.65 -21.84 -4.40
CA ASP A 167 -12.79 -22.17 -5.83
C ASP A 167 -14.15 -21.74 -6.42
N GLY A 168 -15.03 -21.17 -5.59
CA GLY A 168 -16.35 -20.71 -5.99
C GLY A 168 -17.31 -21.84 -6.42
N SER A 169 -16.91 -23.10 -6.26
CA SER A 169 -17.62 -24.28 -6.74
C SER A 169 -18.31 -25.05 -5.61
N THR A 170 -18.89 -24.35 -4.64
CA THR A 170 -19.86 -25.00 -3.76
C THR A 170 -21.15 -25.25 -4.55
N GLU A 171 -21.23 -26.41 -5.19
CA GLU A 171 -22.49 -26.98 -5.67
C GLU A 171 -23.53 -26.95 -4.54
N ALA A 172 -24.70 -26.41 -4.85
CA ALA A 172 -25.78 -26.23 -3.89
C ALA A 172 -26.23 -27.57 -3.31
N GLY A 173 -25.79 -27.88 -2.09
CA GLY A 173 -26.23 -29.08 -1.36
C GLY A 173 -25.20 -29.70 -0.42
N TYR A 174 -23.91 -29.40 -0.57
CA TYR A 174 -22.87 -29.89 0.34
C TYR A 174 -22.52 -28.85 1.40
N SER A 175 -22.54 -29.26 2.68
CA SER A 175 -21.96 -28.46 3.76
C SER A 175 -20.51 -28.18 3.42
N ALA A 176 -20.14 -26.90 3.30
CA ALA A 176 -18.76 -26.51 3.05
C ALA A 176 -17.84 -27.19 4.09
N PRO A 177 -16.69 -27.75 3.66
CA PRO A 177 -15.75 -28.32 4.61
C PRO A 177 -15.35 -27.27 5.66
N ALA A 178 -15.06 -27.74 6.87
CA ALA A 178 -14.56 -26.85 7.92
C ALA A 178 -13.31 -26.13 7.41
N ALA A 179 -13.27 -24.81 7.59
CA ALA A 179 -12.17 -23.98 7.14
C ALA A 179 -10.86 -24.44 7.80
N GLU A 180 -9.83 -24.70 6.99
CA GLU A 180 -8.51 -25.04 7.49
C GLU A 180 -7.68 -23.78 7.71
N TYR A 181 -6.91 -23.76 8.80
CA TYR A 181 -6.09 -22.61 9.18
C TYR A 181 -4.64 -23.02 9.40
N THR A 182 -3.72 -22.22 8.86
CA THR A 182 -2.30 -22.30 9.21
C THR A 182 -1.95 -21.17 10.16
N SER A 183 -1.24 -21.50 11.24
CA SER A 183 -0.72 -20.51 12.19
C SER A 183 0.69 -20.10 11.80
N TYR A 184 0.92 -18.80 11.67
CA TYR A 184 2.21 -18.22 11.34
C TYR A 184 2.72 -17.37 12.51
N ASP A 185 3.89 -17.71 13.04
CA ASP A 185 4.65 -16.78 13.88
C ASP A 185 5.35 -15.79 12.94
N VAL A 186 5.16 -14.49 13.17
CA VAL A 186 5.75 -13.45 12.31
C VAL A 186 7.15 -13.02 12.77
N ARG A 187 7.65 -13.52 13.90
CA ARG A 187 8.93 -13.07 14.49
C ARG A 187 10.18 -13.72 13.90
N LEU A 188 10.03 -14.54 12.87
CA LEU A 188 10.85 -15.74 12.75
C LEU A 188 12.36 -15.49 12.62
N LYS A 189 13.05 -15.92 13.69
CA LYS A 189 14.40 -16.47 13.65
C LYS A 189 14.41 -17.70 12.72
N ALA A 190 15.52 -17.92 12.03
CA ALA A 190 15.67 -18.96 11.00
C ALA A 190 15.06 -20.32 11.41
N GLY A 191 14.23 -20.93 10.54
CA GLY A 191 13.80 -22.34 10.66
C GLY A 191 12.30 -22.62 10.84
N VAL A 192 11.41 -21.62 10.86
CA VAL A 192 9.94 -21.83 10.91
C VAL A 192 9.30 -21.35 9.61
N ALA A 193 8.11 -21.89 9.29
CA ALA A 193 7.34 -21.60 8.09
C ALA A 193 7.20 -20.08 7.83
N ARG A 194 7.69 -19.65 6.68
CA ARG A 194 7.60 -18.26 6.20
C ARG A 194 6.13 -17.89 6.02
N PHE A 195 5.74 -16.68 6.43
CA PHE A 195 4.42 -16.13 6.12
C PHE A 195 4.23 -16.11 4.59
N PRO A 196 3.10 -16.60 4.06
CA PRO A 196 2.92 -16.74 2.62
C PRO A 196 2.94 -15.38 1.94
N GLU A 197 3.28 -15.39 0.66
CA GLU A 197 3.13 -14.19 -0.15
C GLU A 197 1.65 -13.84 -0.29
N LEU A 198 1.39 -12.54 -0.31
CA LEU A 198 0.05 -11.96 -0.37
C LEU A 198 -0.19 -11.43 -1.78
N ARG A 199 -1.33 -11.78 -2.37
CA ARG A 199 -1.75 -11.26 -3.67
C ARG A 199 -2.78 -10.16 -3.46
N SER A 200 -2.59 -9.02 -4.13
CA SER A 200 -3.53 -7.90 -4.06
C SER A 200 -3.48 -7.05 -5.32
N HIS A 201 -4.58 -6.36 -5.59
CA HIS A 201 -4.74 -5.42 -6.70
C HIS A 201 -4.25 -4.00 -6.37
N VAL A 202 -3.97 -3.71 -5.09
CA VAL A 202 -3.42 -2.41 -4.67
C VAL A 202 -2.18 -2.13 -5.50
N ASN A 203 -1.99 -0.89 -5.96
CA ASN A 203 -0.84 -0.58 -6.79
C ASN A 203 0.45 -0.53 -5.93
N PRO A 204 1.60 -1.09 -6.40
CA PRO A 204 2.85 -1.07 -5.65
C PRO A 204 3.34 0.32 -5.22
N PHE A 205 3.01 1.38 -5.97
CA PHE A 205 3.34 2.76 -5.57
C PHE A 205 2.57 3.21 -4.32
N MET A 206 1.32 2.78 -4.14
CA MET A 206 0.56 3.10 -2.92
C MET A 206 1.19 2.41 -1.72
N VAL A 207 1.59 1.15 -1.90
CA VAL A 207 2.33 0.38 -0.89
C VAL A 207 3.66 1.05 -0.57
N LEU A 208 4.43 1.47 -1.59
CA LEU A 208 5.70 2.18 -1.41
C LEU A 208 5.54 3.42 -0.55
N ILE A 209 4.52 4.25 -0.82
CA ILE A 209 4.25 5.47 -0.05
C ILE A 209 3.96 5.14 1.41
N ARG A 210 3.06 4.17 1.67
CA ARG A 210 2.67 3.80 3.04
C ARG A 210 3.81 3.16 3.81
N THR A 211 4.52 2.22 3.18
CA THR A 211 5.63 1.50 3.78
C THR A 211 6.80 2.43 4.04
N GLY A 212 7.16 3.29 3.08
CA GLY A 212 8.17 4.32 3.26
C GLY A 212 7.85 5.28 4.39
N GLU A 213 6.61 5.79 4.47
CA GLU A 213 6.16 6.65 5.58
C GLU A 213 6.25 5.95 6.94
N THR A 214 5.84 4.68 6.99
CA THR A 214 5.85 3.91 8.24
C THR A 214 7.28 3.62 8.68
N LEU A 215 8.18 3.23 7.77
CA LEU A 215 9.59 3.00 8.05
C LEU A 215 10.31 4.29 8.47
N ASP A 216 10.00 5.42 7.84
CA ASP A 216 10.58 6.72 8.20
C ASP A 216 10.18 7.15 9.62
N LYS A 217 8.91 6.97 9.99
CA LYS A 217 8.43 7.17 11.37
C LYS A 217 9.04 6.16 12.34
N ALA A 218 9.17 4.91 11.90
CA ALA A 218 9.73 3.83 12.70
C ALA A 218 11.23 4.05 12.96
N ARG A 219 12.02 4.61 12.05
CA ARG A 219 13.47 4.88 12.24
C ARG A 219 13.81 5.61 13.54
N LEU A 220 12.88 6.40 14.09
CA LEU A 220 13.01 7.02 15.41
C LEU A 220 12.97 6.03 16.60
N LYS A 221 12.56 4.78 16.35
CA LYS A 221 12.31 3.69 17.32
C LYS A 221 12.74 2.30 16.83
N TYR A 222 13.20 2.14 15.60
CA TYR A 222 13.37 0.86 14.93
C TYR A 222 14.78 0.31 15.14
N ARG A 223 14.87 -0.99 15.37
CA ARG A 223 16.14 -1.73 15.36
C ARG A 223 16.16 -2.63 14.13
N ALA A 224 17.25 -2.57 13.36
CA ALA A 224 17.46 -3.37 12.15
C ALA A 224 17.38 -4.90 12.38
N GLU A 225 17.37 -5.33 13.64
CA GLU A 225 17.25 -6.73 14.06
C GLU A 225 15.89 -7.38 13.70
N TYR A 226 14.83 -6.59 13.49
CA TYR A 226 13.48 -7.11 13.20
C TYR A 226 13.18 -7.32 11.70
N VAL A 227 14.09 -6.93 10.80
CA VAL A 227 13.92 -7.20 9.36
C VAL A 227 14.56 -8.55 9.02
N PRO A 228 13.79 -9.51 8.47
CA PRO A 228 14.35 -10.75 7.94
C PRO A 228 15.51 -10.48 6.98
N LEU A 229 16.58 -11.27 7.07
CA LEU A 229 17.82 -11.05 6.31
C LEU A 229 17.57 -10.93 4.79
N ASP A 230 16.68 -11.77 4.26
CA ASP A 230 16.31 -11.81 2.86
C ASP A 230 15.46 -10.61 2.38
N MET A 231 14.92 -9.81 3.31
CA MET A 231 14.14 -8.61 3.00
C MET A 231 14.93 -7.30 3.16
N ARG A 232 16.14 -7.33 3.75
CA ARG A 232 16.90 -6.11 4.09
C ARG A 232 17.26 -5.26 2.88
N ALA A 233 17.63 -5.90 1.77
CA ALA A 233 17.96 -5.20 0.52
C ALA A 233 16.74 -4.46 -0.03
N ASP A 234 15.58 -5.11 -0.02
CA ASP A 234 14.32 -4.54 -0.49
C ASP A 234 13.80 -3.42 0.41
N VAL A 235 13.92 -3.56 1.73
CA VAL A 235 13.62 -2.47 2.68
C VAL A 235 14.52 -1.26 2.43
N SER A 236 15.82 -1.49 2.22
CA SER A 236 16.77 -0.42 1.88
C SER A 236 16.41 0.26 0.55
N LEU A 237 15.90 -0.52 -0.42
CA LEU A 237 15.43 0.00 -1.69
C LEU A 237 14.15 0.85 -1.51
N VAL A 238 13.17 0.38 -0.72
CA VAL A 238 11.96 1.16 -0.38
C VAL A 238 12.32 2.52 0.21
N GLU A 239 13.25 2.58 1.16
CA GLU A 239 13.68 3.84 1.77
C GLU A 239 14.28 4.82 0.75
N LYS A 240 14.98 4.30 -0.27
CA LYS A 240 15.52 5.12 -1.38
C LYS A 240 14.40 5.59 -2.30
N LEU A 241 13.52 4.69 -2.73
CA LEU A 241 12.40 4.97 -3.63
C LEU A 241 11.33 5.89 -3.00
N TYR A 242 11.26 5.95 -1.66
CA TYR A 242 10.36 6.85 -0.95
C TYR A 242 10.85 8.32 -0.93
N ARG A 243 12.12 8.59 -1.23
CA ARG A 243 12.71 9.95 -1.15
C ARG A 243 11.96 11.02 -1.96
N PRO A 244 11.53 10.77 -3.22
CA PRO A 244 10.80 11.77 -4.00
C PRO A 244 9.53 12.28 -3.32
N PHE A 245 8.88 11.44 -2.51
CA PHE A 245 7.65 11.80 -1.78
C PHE A 245 7.91 12.71 -0.56
N LYS A 246 9.17 12.90 -0.16
CA LYS A 246 9.56 13.76 0.97
C LYS A 246 9.91 15.18 0.55
N VAL A 247 10.27 15.41 -0.72
CA VAL A 247 10.80 16.71 -1.18
C VAL A 247 9.67 17.74 -1.25
N GLU A 248 9.66 18.70 -0.32
CA GLU A 248 8.59 19.69 -0.23
C GLU A 248 8.74 20.86 -1.20
N GLU A 249 9.96 21.33 -1.44
CA GLU A 249 10.20 22.59 -2.15
C GLU A 249 9.74 22.52 -3.61
N TRP A 250 10.07 21.44 -4.32
CA TRP A 250 9.62 21.25 -5.71
C TRP A 250 8.11 21.07 -5.81
N ALA A 251 7.51 20.32 -4.90
CA ALA A 251 6.06 20.14 -4.88
C ALA A 251 5.31 21.45 -4.60
N LYS A 252 5.87 22.35 -3.77
CA LYS A 252 5.30 23.68 -3.51
C LYS A 252 5.31 24.55 -4.77
N GLU A 253 6.44 24.65 -5.45
CA GLU A 253 6.56 25.45 -6.68
C GLU A 253 5.72 24.87 -7.81
N TRP A 254 5.70 23.55 -7.99
CA TRP A 254 4.84 22.89 -8.96
C TRP A 254 3.34 23.12 -8.68
N ALA A 255 2.90 22.97 -7.42
CA ALA A 255 1.52 23.23 -7.02
C ALA A 255 1.11 24.70 -7.20
N LYS A 256 2.05 25.64 -7.00
CA LYS A 256 1.83 27.08 -7.21
C LYS A 256 1.72 27.41 -8.70
N ALA A 257 2.60 26.87 -9.53
CA ALA A 257 2.56 27.04 -10.98
C ALA A 257 1.29 26.43 -11.59
N SER A 258 0.89 25.23 -11.14
CA SER A 258 -0.31 24.53 -11.59
C SER A 258 -1.59 25.30 -11.23
N ARG A 259 -1.68 25.85 -10.01
CA ARG A 259 -2.80 26.72 -9.60
C ARG A 259 -2.92 27.99 -10.43
N ARG A 260 -1.79 28.66 -10.69
CA ARG A 260 -1.75 29.85 -11.56
C ARG A 260 -2.24 29.53 -12.97
N ALA A 261 -1.79 28.41 -13.54
CA ALA A 261 -2.21 27.97 -14.87
C ALA A 261 -3.72 27.64 -14.94
N ALA A 262 -4.29 27.14 -13.83
CA ALA A 262 -5.72 26.83 -13.73
C ALA A 262 -6.61 28.05 -13.40
N GLY A 263 -6.04 29.24 -13.20
CA GLY A 263 -6.80 30.44 -12.80
C GLY A 263 -7.36 30.39 -11.38
N VAL A 264 -6.83 29.50 -10.52
CA VAL A 264 -7.24 29.35 -9.12
C VAL A 264 -6.23 30.07 -8.24
N ALA A 265 -6.57 31.28 -7.78
CA ALA A 265 -5.76 32.07 -6.85
C ALA A 265 -5.75 31.46 -5.44
#